data_AF-A0A2T1GGQ6-F1
#
_entry.id   AF-A0A2T1GGQ6-F1
#
_cell.length_a   1.000
_cell.length_b   1.000
_cell.length_c   1.000
_cell.angle_alpha   90.00
_cell.angle_beta   90.00
_cell.angle_gamma   90.00
#
_symmetry.space_group_name_H-M   'P 1'
#
loop_
_entity.id
_entity.type
_entity.pdbx_description
1 polymer ?
#
loop_
_entity_poly.entity_id
_entity_poly.type
_entity_poly.pdbx_seq_one_letter_code
_entity_poly.pdbx_strand_id
1 'polypeptide(L)' 'MRNNSKLIIFDFDGTLADTLGALMRISNRLAPEFGYAQIDEDRLASLKYLSSW' A
#
# COMPACT_ATOMS: atom_id res chain seq x y z
N MET A 1 -37.64 14.87 -3.45
CA MET A 1 -37.36 13.42 -3.43
C MET A 1 -36.13 13.18 -2.56
N ARG A 2 -36.23 12.41 -1.47
CA ARG A 2 -35.06 12.02 -0.69
C ARG A 2 -34.40 10.81 -1.37
N ASN A 3 -33.19 11.00 -1.89
CA ASN A 3 -32.38 9.94 -2.48
C ASN A 3 -31.63 9.20 -1.34
N ASN A 4 -32.19 8.09 -0.85
CA ASN A 4 -31.61 7.28 0.22
C ASN A 4 -30.63 6.22 -0.31
N SER A 5 -29.74 6.60 -1.23
CA SER A 5 -28.73 5.68 -1.77
C SER A 5 -27.57 5.55 -0.78
N LYS A 6 -27.36 4.35 -0.23
CA LYS A 6 -26.15 4.03 0.54
C LYS A 6 -25.06 3.60 -0.44
N LEU A 7 -23.97 4.37 -0.50
CA LEU A 7 -22.77 4.03 -1.27
C LEU A 7 -21.86 3.15 -0.43
N ILE A 8 -21.46 2.00 -0.98
CA ILE A 8 -20.44 1.13 -0.40
C ILE A 8 -19.27 1.11 -1.39
N ILE A 9 -18.08 1.41 -0.90
CA ILE A 9 -16.83 1.41 -1.68
C ILE A 9 -15.96 0.27 -1.16
N PHE A 10 -15.47 -0.56 -2.07
CA PHE A 10 -14.52 -1.62 -1.77
C PHE A 10 -13.18 -1.30 -2.44
N ASP A 11 -12.10 -1.36 -1.68
CA ASP A 11 -10.72 -1.15 -2.13
C ASP A 11 -9.99 -2.49 -2.11
N PHE A 12 -9.37 -2.89 -3.23
CA PHE A 12 -8.76 -4.21 -3.39
C PHE A 12 -7.26 -4.15 -3.71
N ASP A 13 -6.76 -2.99 -4.13
CA ASP A 13 -5.36 -2.79 -4.52
C ASP A 13 -4.62 -1.77 -3.62
N GLY A 14 -5.28 -1.27 -2.57
CA GLY A 14 -4.69 -0.35 -1.61
C GLY A 14 -4.58 1.07 -2.17
N THR A 15 -5.48 1.44 -3.08
CA THR A 15 -5.50 2.78 -3.69
C THR A 15 -6.22 3.79 -2.81
N LEU A 16 -7.28 3.38 -2.10
CA LEU A 16 -8.10 4.27 -1.27
C LEU A 16 -7.64 4.29 0.19
N ALA A 17 -7.25 3.15 0.73
CA ALA A 17 -6.60 3.06 2.02
C ALA A 17 -5.09 3.12 1.82
N ASP A 18 -4.37 3.94 2.62
CA ASP A 18 -2.90 3.98 2.65
C ASP A 18 -2.31 2.69 3.28
N THR A 19 -2.61 1.56 2.65
CA THR A 19 -2.16 0.24 3.07
C THR A 19 -0.72 -0.01 2.66
N LEU A 20 -0.26 0.61 1.56
CA LEU A 20 1.12 0.50 1.09
C LEU A 20 2.09 1.08 2.12
N GLY A 21 1.84 2.30 2.62
CA GLY A 21 2.68 2.89 3.66
C GLY A 21 2.66 2.07 4.96
N ALA A 22 1.50 1.55 5.36
CA ALA A 22 1.38 0.70 6.54
C ALA A 22 2.15 -0.62 6.39
N LEU A 23 1.99 -1.30 5.24
CA LEU A 23 2.69 -2.54 4.91
C LEU A 23 4.20 -2.32 4.91
N MET A 24 4.69 -1.23 4.32
CA MET A 24 6.12 -0.90 4.33
C MET A 24 6.68 -0.72 5.73
N ARG A 25 6.02 0.07 6.58
CA ARG A 25 6.49 0.29 7.96
C ARG A 25 6.58 -1.02 8.73
N ILE A 26 5.58 -1.89 8.59
CA ILE A 26 5.57 -3.20 9.24
C ILE A 26 6.70 -4.08 8.70
N SER A 27 6.83 -4.19 7.38
CA SER A 27 7.87 -4.99 6.73
C SER A 27 9.28 -4.51 7.09
N ASN A 28 9.55 -3.20 7.03
CA ASN A 28 10.85 -2.63 7.40
C ASN A 28 11.19 -2.83 8.87
N ARG A 29 10.19 -2.78 9.76
CA ARG A 29 10.40 -3.08 11.17
C ARG A 29 10.82 -4.54 11.38
N LEU A 30 10.23 -5.48 10.64
CA LEU A 30 10.52 -6.91 10.78
C LEU A 30 11.76 -7.37 9.99
N ALA A 31 12.13 -6.68 8.91
CA ALA A 31 13.19 -7.12 8.00
C ALA A 31 14.52 -7.50 8.69
N PRO A 32 15.05 -6.74 9.68
CA PRO A 32 16.28 -7.11 10.38
C PRO A 32 16.17 -8.42 11.15
N GLU A 33 14.98 -8.76 11.67
CA GLU A 33 14.73 -10.00 12.43
C GLU A 33 14.85 -11.25 11.55
N PHE A 34 14.66 -11.09 10.23
CA PHE A 34 14.74 -12.17 9.25
C PHE A 34 15.98 -12.07 8.34
N GLY A 35 16.89 -11.12 8.60
CA GLY A 35 18.08 -10.90 7.79
C GLY A 35 17.83 -10.27 6.41
N TYR A 36 16.65 -9.66 6.21
CA TYR A 36 16.34 -8.90 5.00
C TYR A 36 16.79 -7.44 5.12
N ALA A 37 17.13 -6.83 3.98
CA ALA A 37 17.36 -5.40 3.90
C ALA A 37 16.04 -4.63 4.04
N GLN A 38 16.08 -3.48 4.71
CA GLN A 38 14.95 -2.55 4.74
C GLN A 38 14.78 -1.90 3.36
N ILE A 39 13.53 -1.67 2.98
CA ILE A 39 13.14 -0.99 1.75
C ILE A 39 13.25 0.52 1.96
N ASP A 40 13.97 1.18 1.07
CA ASP A 40 14.06 2.63 0.99
C ASP A 40 12.74 3.23 0.46
N GLU A 41 12.16 4.17 1.22
CA GLU A 41 10.90 4.84 0.88
C GLU A 41 10.98 5.59 -0.46
N ASP A 42 12.13 6.17 -0.78
CA ASP A 42 12.32 6.92 -2.03
C ASP A 42 12.39 5.99 -3.26
N ARG A 43 12.86 4.76 -3.08
CA ARG A 43 12.88 3.72 -4.13
C ARG A 43 11.48 3.22 -4.45
N LEU A 44 10.56 3.22 -3.48
CA LEU A 44 9.24 2.61 -3.64
C LEU A 44 8.33 3.39 -4.59
N ALA A 45 8.44 4.73 -4.63
CA ALA A 45 7.72 5.55 -5.61
C ALA A 45 8.03 5.12 -7.05
N SER A 46 9.27 4.66 -7.32
CA SER A 46 9.65 4.14 -8.63
C SER A 46 9.10 2.74 -8.93
N LEU A 47 8.84 1.92 -7.89
CA LEU A 47 8.28 0.57 -8.06
C LEU A 47 6.78 0.59 -8.34
N LYS A 48 6.06 1.61 -7.85
CA LYS A 48 4.60 1.76 -8.07
C LYS A 48 4.22 1.88 -9.55
N TYR A 49 5.15 2.32 -10.40
CA TYR A 49 4.96 2.44 -11.85
C TYR A 49 5.67 1.34 -12.65
N LEU A 50 6.25 0.34 -11.99
CA LEU A 50 6.89 -0.79 -12.66
C LEU A 50 5.84 -1.79 -13.13
N SER A 51 5.18 -1.49 -14.25
CA SER A 51 4.38 -2.48 -15.00
C SER A 51 5.28 -3.15 -16.04
N SER A 52 5.43 -4.47 -15.98
CA SER A 52 5.94 -5.23 -17.14
C SER A 52 4.82 -5.26 -18.17
N TRP A 53 5.05 -4.59 -19.30
CA TRP A 53 4.29 -4.85 -20.52
C TRP A 53 4.73 -6.19 -21.11
#